data_AF-E7ND05-F1
#
_entry.id   AF-E7ND05-F1
#
_cell.length_a   1.000
_cell.length_b   1.000
_cell.length_c   1.000
_cell.angle_alpha   90.00
_cell.angle_beta   90.00
_cell.angle_gamma   90.00
#
_symmetry.space_group_name_H-M   'P 1'
#
loop_
_entity.id
_entity.type
_entity.pdbx_description
1 polymer ?
#
loop_
_entity_poly.entity_id
_entity_poly.type
_entity_poly.pdbx_seq_one_letter_code
_entity_poly.pdbx_strand_id
1 'polypeptide(L)'
;MSTTVSATTDRISLVGLSARGHHGVLPFEREEGQLFTVDVILDLGQRGTAVAAVTDSVTDAVDYSRVANGIVSIIEGEPVNLIESLADRIAERVLSFPRVVAAEVTVHKPQAPLDVAFEDVSVTIHRVADAAAGHGGAPASSQAAWAAQAEAPVAVSAQSYASPPPPAPP
;
A
#
# COMPACT_ATOMS: atom_id res chain seq x y z
N MET A 1 -31.58 20.32 21.75
CA MET A 1 -30.97 18.99 21.93
C MET A 1 -30.47 18.55 20.57
N SER A 2 -29.26 18.94 20.18
CA SER A 2 -28.69 18.59 18.87
C SER A 2 -28.00 17.25 19.01
N THR A 3 -28.61 16.20 18.48
CA THR A 3 -28.00 14.88 18.38
C THR A 3 -26.98 14.93 17.25
N THR A 4 -25.70 15.13 17.59
CA THR A 4 -24.62 14.91 16.63
C THR A 4 -24.57 13.40 16.38
N VAL A 5 -25.10 12.97 15.24
CA VAL A 5 -24.82 11.63 14.71
C VAL A 5 -23.34 11.64 14.37
N SER A 6 -22.51 11.03 15.21
CA SER A 6 -21.14 10.67 14.81
C SER A 6 -21.27 9.75 13.62
N ALA A 7 -21.02 10.26 12.41
CA ALA A 7 -21.09 9.46 11.20
C ALA A 7 -20.09 8.32 11.34
N THR A 8 -20.59 7.08 11.46
CA THR A 8 -19.79 5.88 11.36
C THR A 8 -19.11 5.91 10.01
N THR A 9 -17.81 6.15 10.04
CA THR A 9 -16.93 6.17 8.89
C THR A 9 -16.67 4.73 8.50
N ASP A 10 -16.93 4.38 7.24
CA ASP A 10 -16.61 3.05 6.73
C ASP A 10 -15.10 2.83 6.76
N ARG A 11 -14.69 1.61 7.06
CA ARG A 11 -13.29 1.24 7.25
C ARG A 11 -12.89 0.09 6.34
N ILE A 12 -11.72 0.21 5.73
CA ILE A 12 -11.08 -0.87 4.96
C ILE A 12 -9.78 -1.25 5.68
N SER A 13 -9.63 -2.52 6.03
CA SER A 13 -8.44 -3.04 6.69
C SER A 13 -7.67 -3.98 5.76
N LEU A 14 -6.39 -3.66 5.53
CA LEU A 14 -5.41 -4.46 4.80
C LEU A 14 -4.39 -4.96 5.83
N VAL A 15 -4.37 -6.26 6.08
CA VAL A 15 -3.56 -6.87 7.15
C VAL A 15 -2.62 -7.90 6.54
N GLY A 16 -1.39 -7.94 7.02
CA GLY A 16 -0.38 -8.94 6.65
C GLY A 16 0.39 -8.63 5.36
N LEU A 17 0.45 -7.36 4.93
CA LEU A 17 1.21 -7.01 3.72
C LEU A 17 2.70 -7.17 3.99
N SER A 18 3.30 -8.23 3.45
CA SER A 18 4.67 -8.61 3.75
C SER A 18 5.57 -8.41 2.54
N ALA A 19 6.68 -7.72 2.72
CA ALA A 19 7.70 -7.53 1.69
C ALA A 19 9.10 -7.49 2.30
N ARG A 20 10.13 -7.77 1.47
CA ARG A 20 11.52 -7.72 1.93
C ARG A 20 12.07 -6.31 1.71
N GLY A 21 12.39 -5.63 2.80
CA GLY A 21 12.92 -4.27 2.77
C GLY A 21 14.34 -4.21 3.34
N HIS A 22 15.07 -3.17 2.95
CA HIS A 22 16.45 -2.92 3.37
C HIS A 22 16.51 -1.77 4.40
N HIS A 23 15.58 -1.78 5.36
CA HIS A 23 15.46 -0.72 6.36
C HIS A 23 16.13 -1.11 7.68
N GLY A 24 16.82 -0.14 8.29
CA GLY A 24 17.56 -0.35 9.52
C GLY A 24 18.66 0.68 9.72
N VAL A 25 19.07 0.82 10.98
CA VAL A 25 20.20 1.68 11.37
C VAL A 25 21.52 0.97 11.12
N LEU A 26 21.53 -0.37 11.22
CA LEU A 26 22.73 -1.17 11.14
C LEU A 26 23.04 -1.53 9.67
N PRO A 27 24.31 -1.47 9.23
CA PRO A 27 24.69 -1.74 7.84
C PRO A 27 24.23 -3.12 7.33
N PHE A 28 24.34 -4.17 8.15
CA PHE A 28 23.94 -5.52 7.77
C PHE A 28 22.43 -5.64 7.50
N GLU A 29 21.58 -4.88 8.19
CA GLU A 29 20.13 -4.87 7.93
C GLU A 29 19.83 -4.32 6.53
N ARG A 30 20.64 -3.37 6.06
CA ARG A 30 20.51 -2.74 4.74
C ARG A 30 21.11 -3.61 3.64
N GLU A 31 22.12 -4.43 3.95
CA GLU A 31 22.74 -5.33 2.98
C GLU A 31 21.91 -6.61 2.79
N GLU A 32 21.55 -7.28 3.89
CA GLU A 32 20.82 -8.55 3.82
C GLU A 32 19.34 -8.32 3.53
N GLY A 33 18.76 -7.26 4.09
CA GLY A 33 17.32 -7.03 4.07
C GLY A 33 16.57 -8.01 4.98
N GLN A 34 15.38 -7.60 5.42
CA GLN A 34 14.54 -8.39 6.31
C GLN A 34 13.07 -8.29 5.89
N LEU A 35 12.24 -9.20 6.39
CA LEU A 35 10.80 -9.11 6.16
C LEU A 35 10.19 -8.02 7.04
N PHE A 36 9.44 -7.13 6.41
CA PHE A 36 8.56 -6.18 7.07
C PHE A 36 7.13 -6.55 6.76
N THR A 37 6.30 -6.60 7.80
CA THR A 37 4.85 -6.81 7.65
C THR A 37 4.15 -5.51 7.99
N VAL A 38 3.21 -5.10 7.16
CA VAL A 38 2.48 -3.85 7.33
C VAL A 38 0.98 -4.12 7.36
N ASP A 39 0.33 -3.57 8.38
CA ASP A 39 -1.11 -3.50 8.49
C ASP A 39 -1.55 -2.06 8.28
N VAL A 40 -2.56 -1.85 7.44
CA VAL A 40 -3.11 -0.53 7.13
C VAL A 40 -4.62 -0.55 7.29
N ILE A 41 -5.12 0.40 8.06
CA ILE A 41 -6.54 0.66 8.23
C ILE A 41 -6.84 2.02 7.59
N LEU A 42 -7.78 2.01 6.65
CA LEU A 42 -8.25 3.18 5.93
C LEU A 42 -9.61 3.58 6.45
N ASP A 43 -9.72 4.80 6.97
CA ASP A 43 -10.99 5.40 7.32
C ASP A 43 -11.47 6.27 6.15
N LEU A 44 -12.70 6.03 5.69
CA LEU A 44 -13.28 6.65 4.50
C LEU A 44 -14.20 7.82 4.82
N GLY A 45 -14.16 8.87 4.01
CA GLY A 45 -14.97 10.07 4.21
C GLY A 45 -16.49 9.86 4.04
N GLN A 46 -17.25 10.96 4.01
CA GLN A 46 -18.70 10.92 3.85
C GLN A 46 -19.13 10.09 2.64
N ARG A 47 -20.13 9.22 2.84
CA ARG A 47 -20.63 8.20 1.92
C ARG A 47 -19.73 6.97 1.72
N GLY A 48 -18.60 6.87 2.42
CA GLY A 48 -17.79 5.66 2.58
C GLY A 48 -17.75 4.74 1.36
N THR A 49 -18.17 3.50 1.57
CA THR A 49 -18.37 2.46 0.56
C THR A 49 -19.75 2.53 -0.10
N ALA A 50 -20.67 3.37 0.40
CA ALA A 50 -22.07 3.39 -0.02
C ALA A 50 -22.27 3.71 -1.51
N VAL A 51 -21.38 4.50 -2.13
CA VAL A 51 -21.45 4.74 -3.58
C VAL A 51 -21.03 3.50 -4.35
N ALA A 52 -19.88 2.91 -4.01
CA ALA A 52 -19.39 1.68 -4.64
C ALA A 52 -20.34 0.50 -4.44
N ALA A 53 -20.98 0.39 -3.27
CA ALA A 53 -21.97 -0.65 -2.98
C ALA A 53 -23.22 -0.54 -3.86
N VAL A 54 -23.53 0.66 -4.38
CA VAL A 54 -24.66 0.89 -5.27
C VAL A 54 -24.25 0.77 -6.74
N THR A 55 -23.05 1.24 -7.10
CA THR A 55 -22.59 1.25 -8.50
C THR A 55 -21.86 -0.02 -8.92
N ASP A 56 -21.42 -0.84 -7.97
CA ASP A 56 -20.59 -2.04 -8.18
C ASP A 56 -19.35 -1.77 -9.07
N SER A 57 -18.85 -0.53 -9.03
CA SER A 57 -17.71 -0.10 -9.84
C SER A 57 -16.47 0.13 -9.00
N VAL A 58 -15.36 -0.47 -9.42
CA VAL A 58 -14.04 -0.27 -8.82
C VAL A 58 -13.56 1.19 -8.93
N THR A 59 -14.11 1.97 -9.87
CA THR A 59 -13.79 3.40 -10.01
C THR A 59 -14.39 4.27 -8.91
N ASP A 60 -15.48 3.79 -8.30
CA ASP A 60 -16.14 4.46 -7.18
C ASP A 60 -15.67 3.93 -5.82
N ALA A 61 -14.95 2.80 -5.83
CA ALA A 61 -14.32 2.19 -4.67
C ALA A 61 -12.88 2.69 -4.47
N VAL A 62 -12.34 2.45 -3.27
CA VAL A 62 -10.90 2.57 -3.02
C VAL A 62 -10.21 1.34 -3.61
N ASP A 63 -9.31 1.55 -4.56
CA ASP A 63 -8.49 0.49 -5.17
C ASP A 63 -7.41 0.03 -4.18
N TYR A 64 -7.79 -0.91 -3.32
CA TYR A 64 -6.90 -1.51 -2.35
C TYR A 64 -5.75 -2.31 -3.00
N SER A 65 -5.88 -2.74 -4.26
CA SER A 65 -4.77 -3.36 -5.00
C SER A 65 -3.67 -2.33 -5.28
N ARG A 66 -4.04 -1.11 -5.69
CA ARG A 66 -3.09 0.00 -5.82
C ARG A 66 -2.49 0.42 -4.49
N VAL A 67 -3.28 0.42 -3.42
CA VAL A 67 -2.78 0.71 -2.06
C VAL A 67 -1.73 -0.32 -1.66
N ALA A 68 -2.06 -1.61 -1.75
CA ALA A 68 -1.14 -2.71 -1.41
C ALA A 68 0.16 -2.65 -2.24
N ASN A 69 0.05 -2.49 -3.56
CA ASN A 69 1.22 -2.37 -4.44
C ASN A 69 2.07 -1.13 -4.10
N GLY A 70 1.42 -0.02 -3.74
CA GLY A 70 2.10 1.19 -3.28
C GLY A 70 2.87 0.99 -1.99
N ILE A 71 2.29 0.27 -1.03
CA ILE A 71 2.94 -0.08 0.25
C ILE A 71 4.15 -0.97 0.00
N VAL A 72 4.00 -2.05 -0.77
CA VAL A 72 5.09 -2.96 -1.12
C VAL A 72 6.23 -2.22 -1.81
N SER A 73 5.91 -1.33 -2.76
CA SER A 73 6.92 -0.52 -3.45
C SER A 73 7.72 0.40 -2.50
N ILE A 74 7.09 0.87 -1.41
CA ILE A 74 7.78 1.68 -0.40
C ILE A 74 8.70 0.82 0.48
N ILE A 75 8.26 -0.40 0.82
CA ILE A 75 9.06 -1.35 1.61
C ILE A 75 10.29 -1.84 0.81
N GLU A 76 10.11 -2.14 -0.48
CA GLU A 76 11.19 -2.61 -1.35
C GLU A 76 12.07 -1.47 -1.90
N GLY A 77 11.61 -0.23 -1.74
CA GLY A 77 12.21 0.96 -2.32
C GLY A 77 13.34 1.56 -1.48
N GLU A 78 13.34 2.89 -1.39
CA GLU A 78 14.44 3.64 -0.76
C GLU A 78 14.60 3.25 0.73
N PRO A 79 15.77 2.74 1.14
CA PRO A 79 16.01 2.32 2.51
C PRO A 79 15.88 3.50 3.48
N VAL A 80 15.33 3.23 4.66
CA VAL A 80 15.19 4.19 5.74
C VAL A 80 15.82 3.62 6.99
N ASN A 81 16.23 4.51 7.89
CA ASN A 81 16.90 4.09 9.12
C ASN A 81 15.89 3.60 10.17
N LEU A 82 14.67 4.15 10.16
CA LEU A 82 13.67 3.99 11.22
C LEU A 82 12.35 3.45 10.65
N ILE A 83 11.70 2.55 11.38
CA ILE A 83 10.37 2.00 11.02
C ILE A 83 9.28 3.07 11.19
N GLU A 84 9.51 4.07 12.03
CA GLU A 84 8.69 5.26 12.15
C GLU A 84 8.66 6.06 10.85
N SER A 85 9.82 6.25 10.22
CA SER A 85 9.92 6.92 8.92
C SER A 85 9.28 6.10 7.80
N LEU A 86 9.38 4.77 7.88
CA LEU A 86 8.71 3.88 6.93
C LEU A 86 7.19 3.99 7.07
N ALA A 87 6.68 3.89 8.30
CA ALA A 87 5.27 4.02 8.60
C ALA A 87 4.71 5.37 8.11
N ASP A 88 5.44 6.47 8.35
CA ASP A 88 5.03 7.82 7.94
C ASP A 88 4.96 7.96 6.42
N ARG A 89 5.95 7.47 5.67
CA ARG A 89 5.91 7.43 4.19
C ARG A 89 4.73 6.62 3.66
N ILE A 90 4.43 5.48 4.31
CA ILE A 90 3.28 4.65 3.95
C ILE A 90 1.98 5.43 4.21
N ALA A 91 1.85 6.07 5.37
CA ALA A 91 0.66 6.85 5.71
C ALA A 91 0.46 8.02 4.73
N GLU A 92 1.51 8.76 4.37
CA GLU A 92 1.43 9.82 3.36
C GLU A 92 0.96 9.29 2.00
N ARG A 93 1.51 8.15 1.57
CA ARG A 93 1.12 7.51 0.31
C ARG A 93 -0.34 7.10 0.35
N VAL A 94 -0.79 6.51 1.45
CA VAL A 94 -2.16 6.05 1.65
C VAL A 94 -3.15 7.22 1.72
N LEU A 95 -2.80 8.31 2.39
CA LEU A 95 -3.63 9.50 2.46
C LEU A 95 -3.72 10.26 1.14
N SER A 96 -2.80 10.03 0.20
CA SER A 96 -2.90 10.57 -1.16
C SER A 96 -4.02 9.94 -1.99
N PHE A 97 -4.60 8.81 -1.55
CA PHE A 97 -5.72 8.19 -2.25
C PHE A 97 -7.01 8.97 -2.01
N PRO A 98 -7.79 9.22 -3.07
CA PRO A 98 -9.07 9.91 -2.91
C PRO A 98 -9.99 9.10 -2.00
N ARG A 99 -10.81 9.80 -1.19
CA ARG A 99 -11.80 9.26 -0.24
C ARG A 99 -11.24 8.77 1.10
N VAL A 100 -9.93 8.58 1.25
CA VAL A 100 -9.31 8.28 2.55
C VAL A 100 -9.23 9.57 3.36
N VAL A 101 -9.79 9.57 4.56
CA VAL A 101 -9.76 10.72 5.49
C VAL A 101 -8.84 10.50 6.67
N ALA A 102 -8.59 9.25 7.05
CA ALA A 102 -7.55 8.90 7.99
C ALA A 102 -6.96 7.53 7.65
N ALA A 103 -5.73 7.32 8.11
CA ALA A 103 -5.01 6.08 7.95
C ALA A 103 -4.32 5.72 9.27
N GLU A 104 -4.50 4.48 9.70
CA GLU A 104 -3.69 3.86 10.74
C GLU A 104 -2.75 2.87 10.07
N VAL A 105 -1.46 2.99 10.32
CA VAL A 105 -0.41 2.16 9.71
C VAL A 105 0.39 1.53 10.82
N THR A 106 0.42 0.21 10.85
CA THR A 106 1.27 -0.57 11.75
C THR A 106 2.36 -1.26 10.95
N VAL A 107 3.62 -1.01 11.30
CA VAL A 107 4.78 -1.66 10.69
C VAL A 107 5.39 -2.61 11.71
N HIS A 108 5.44 -3.89 11.36
CA HIS A 108 5.98 -4.98 12.16
C HIS A 108 7.40 -5.33 11.69
N LYS A 109 8.28 -5.56 12.66
CA LYS A 109 9.68 -5.93 12.50
C LYS A 109 9.97 -7.14 13.41
N PRO A 110 9.62 -8.36 12.96
CA PRO A 110 9.79 -9.57 13.76
C PRO A 110 11.26 -9.98 13.93
N GLN A 111 12.15 -9.50 13.05
CA GLN A 111 13.58 -9.82 13.07
C GLN A 111 14.45 -8.72 13.70
N ALA A 112 13.86 -7.89 14.59
CA ALA A 112 14.61 -6.83 15.25
C ALA A 112 15.83 -7.38 16.03
N PRO A 113 17.02 -6.78 15.91
CA PRO A 113 18.21 -7.22 16.62
C PRO A 113 18.12 -6.79 18.09
N LEU A 114 17.38 -7.56 18.90
CA LEU A 114 17.30 -7.42 20.35
C LEU A 114 17.89 -8.67 21.01
N ASP A 115 18.71 -8.47 22.05
CA ASP A 115 19.34 -9.54 22.82
C ASP A 115 18.36 -10.29 23.76
N VAL A 116 17.05 -10.09 23.57
CA VAL A 116 15.97 -10.66 24.38
C VAL A 116 14.99 -11.39 23.46
N ALA A 117 14.31 -12.42 23.98
CA ALA A 117 13.26 -13.09 23.22
C ALA A 117 12.01 -12.18 23.13
N PHE A 118 11.55 -11.94 21.91
CA PHE A 118 10.30 -11.23 21.61
C PHE A 118 9.65 -11.91 20.41
N GLU A 119 8.33 -11.77 20.27
CA GLU A 119 7.60 -12.32 19.13
C GLU A 119 7.56 -11.33 17.96
N ASP A 120 7.33 -10.05 18.26
CA ASP A 120 7.27 -8.98 17.28
C ASP A 120 7.57 -7.61 17.91
N VAL A 121 8.12 -6.70 17.11
CA VAL A 121 8.24 -5.27 17.44
C VAL A 121 7.51 -4.50 16.36
N SER A 122 6.51 -3.71 16.75
CA SER A 122 5.72 -2.92 15.81
C SER A 122 5.57 -1.46 16.22
N VAL A 123 5.42 -0.60 15.22
CA VAL A 123 5.08 0.81 15.37
C VAL A 123 3.77 1.07 14.66
N THR A 124 2.79 1.58 15.40
CA THR A 124 1.51 2.06 14.87
C THR A 124 1.48 3.57 14.86
N ILE A 125 1.18 4.16 13.71
CA ILE A 125 0.91 5.59 13.58
C ILE A 125 -0.51 5.82 13.07
N HIS A 126 -1.11 6.91 13.53
CA HIS A 126 -2.38 7.39 13.01
C HIS A 126 -2.18 8.77 12.38
N ARG A 127 -2.70 8.95 11.17
CA ARG A 127 -2.64 10.21 10.41
C ARG A 127 -4.02 10.52 9.84
N VAL A 128 -4.39 11.79 9.88
CA VAL A 128 -5.66 12.29 9.34
C VAL A 128 -5.30 13.21 8.17
N ALA A 129 -6.01 13.08 7.05
CA ALA A 129 -5.90 14.02 5.95
C ALA A 129 -6.32 15.40 6.45
N ASP A 130 -5.44 16.40 6.34
CA ASP A 130 -5.79 17.76 6.76
C ASP A 130 -6.87 18.31 5.84
N ALA A 131 -8.08 18.49 6.36
CA ALA A 131 -9.21 19.03 5.62
C ALA A 131 -8.98 20.49 5.16
N ALA A 132 -7.91 21.15 5.62
CA ALA A 132 -7.56 22.54 5.30
C ALA A 132 -6.43 22.72 4.27
N ALA A 133 -5.90 21.67 3.64
CA ALA A 133 -4.89 21.80 2.57
C ALA A 133 -5.54 21.74 1.18
N GLY A 134 -6.36 22.74 0.84
CA GLY A 134 -6.65 23.04 -0.55
C GLY A 134 -5.35 23.44 -1.26
N HIS A 135 -4.99 22.73 -2.34
CA HIS A 135 -4.09 23.14 -3.42
C HIS A 135 -3.14 24.32 -3.13
N GLY A 136 -1.95 24.08 -2.58
CA GLY A 136 -0.96 25.15 -2.47
C GLY A 136 0.20 24.92 -1.50
N GLY A 137 0.98 23.85 -1.67
CA GLY A 137 2.25 23.67 -0.95
C GLY A 137 3.21 22.86 -1.80
N ALA A 138 4.25 23.50 -2.33
CA ALA A 138 5.30 22.82 -3.07
C ALA A 138 5.98 21.74 -2.19
N PRO A 139 6.33 20.58 -2.76
CA PRO A 139 6.84 19.45 -1.99
C PRO A 139 8.26 19.73 -1.50
N ALA A 140 8.56 19.33 -0.26
CA ALA A 140 9.93 19.07 0.14
C ALA A 140 10.41 17.83 -0.66
N SER A 141 11.12 18.08 -1.76
CA SER A 141 12.01 17.19 -2.52
C SER A 141 11.98 15.72 -2.08
N SER A 142 11.20 14.85 -2.73
CA SER A 142 11.68 14.12 -3.91
C SER A 142 10.50 13.74 -4.82
N GLN A 143 9.94 14.73 -5.52
CA GLN A 143 9.07 14.51 -6.68
C GLN A 143 9.87 14.79 -7.94
N ALA A 144 10.64 13.81 -8.42
CA ALA A 144 11.15 13.79 -9.79
C ALA A 144 11.71 12.40 -10.13
N ALA A 145 10.84 11.45 -10.54
CA ALA A 145 11.22 10.39 -11.49
C ALA A 145 10.08 9.45 -11.93
N TRP A 146 9.09 9.10 -11.09
CA TRP A 146 8.36 7.84 -11.34
C TRP A 146 7.04 7.90 -12.11
N ALA A 147 6.76 8.97 -12.85
CA ALA A 147 5.59 9.06 -13.75
C ALA A 147 5.90 8.64 -15.20
N ALA A 148 7.00 7.91 -15.45
CA ALA A 148 7.38 7.44 -16.78
C ALA A 148 7.58 5.92 -16.81
N GLN A 149 6.49 5.18 -16.70
CA GLN A 149 6.33 3.91 -17.40
C GLN A 149 4.87 3.77 -17.84
N ALA A 150 4.54 4.56 -18.87
CA ALA A 150 3.43 4.26 -19.75
C ALA A 150 3.82 3.09 -20.67
N GLU A 151 2.89 2.15 -20.77
CA GLU A 151 2.55 1.37 -21.97
C GLU A 151 3.67 0.74 -22.79
N ALA A 152 3.78 -0.59 -22.69
CA ALA A 152 4.19 -1.43 -23.80
C ALA A 152 2.98 -2.30 -24.20
N PRO A 153 2.56 -2.31 -25.48
CA PRO A 153 1.53 -3.24 -25.94
C PRO A 153 2.13 -4.65 -25.95
N VAL A 154 1.57 -5.55 -25.15
CA VAL A 154 1.85 -6.99 -25.28
C VAL A 154 1.23 -7.45 -26.60
N ALA A 155 2.07 -7.65 -27.60
CA ALA A 155 1.69 -8.34 -28.82
C ALA A 155 1.29 -9.78 -28.46
N VAL A 156 0.01 -10.11 -28.67
CA VAL A 156 -0.46 -11.50 -28.68
C VAL A 156 0.14 -12.18 -29.90
N SER A 157 1.24 -12.90 -29.69
CA SER A 157 1.71 -13.91 -30.63
C SER A 157 0.74 -15.08 -30.60
N ALA A 158 -0.06 -15.22 -31.64
CA ALA A 158 -0.85 -16.42 -31.90
C ALA A 158 0.09 -17.63 -32.00
N GLN A 159 0.01 -18.53 -31.04
CA GLN A 159 0.63 -19.85 -31.15
C GLN A 159 -0.26 -20.71 -32.06
N SER A 160 0.30 -21.07 -33.21
CA SER A 160 -0.24 -22.05 -34.14
C SER A 160 -0.40 -23.39 -33.44
N TYR A 161 -1.63 -23.83 -33.21
CA TYR A 161 -1.91 -25.22 -32.83
C TYR A 161 -1.60 -26.10 -34.05
N ALA A 162 -0.48 -26.81 -34.01
CA ALA A 162 -0.20 -27.90 -34.93
C ALA A 162 -1.17 -29.06 -34.63
N SER A 163 -1.97 -29.46 -35.63
CA SER A 163 -2.81 -30.66 -35.57
C SER A 163 -1.94 -31.92 -35.46
N PRO A 164 -2.33 -32.92 -34.64
CA PRO A 164 -1.69 -34.23 -34.68
C PRO A 164 -2.04 -34.96 -35.99
N PRO A 165 -1.12 -35.80 -36.52
CA PRO A 165 -1.36 -36.56 -37.74
C PRO A 165 -2.40 -37.69 -37.52
N PRO A 166 -3.17 -38.06 -38.56
CA PRO A 166 -4.15 -39.14 -38.47
C PRO A 166 -3.47 -40.53 -38.40
N PRO A 167 -4.12 -41.53 -37.80
CA PRO A 167 -3.63 -42.91 -37.83
C PRO A 167 -3.73 -43.51 -39.24
N ALA A 168 -2.71 -44.27 -39.64
CA ALA A 168 -2.68 -45.00 -40.91
C ALA A 168 -3.49 -46.31 -40.82
N PRO A 169 -4.28 -46.66 -41.86
CA PRO A 169 -4.87 -47.99 -42.02
C PRO A 169 -4.24 -48.78 -43.20
N PRO A 170 -4.61 -50.05 -43.44
CA PRO A 170 -5.04 -51.11 -42.53
C PRO A 170 -3.95 -52.18 -42.27
#